data_AF-A0A645BMD1-F1
#
_entry.id   AF-A0A645BMD1-F1
#
_cell.length_a   1.000
_cell.length_b   1.000
_cell.length_c   1.000
_cell.angle_alpha   90.00
_cell.angle_beta   90.00
_cell.angle_gamma   90.00
#
_symmetry.space_group_name_H-M   'P 1'
#
loop_
_entity.id
_entity.type
_entity.pdbx_description
1 polymer ?
#
loop_
_entity_poly.entity_id
_entity_poly.type
_entity_poly.pdbx_seq_one_letter_code
_entity_poly.pdbx_strand_id
1 'polypeptide(L)'
;MHISTKSSNCIPFCIGQIDEDKGYVHVFDDTTLEIIMKTVDTISDFVQYLTKKEEFIENGNLFAASGEDDLLAYYLKNINENGEHTFFADKYDSMNKLVISEGIWDDFSNHPSRIAQIEANKISYSWDALIEKFIYHIITGTSYNMSHPNIKSQEEGLRFLAKENRTRRRLLAKSLLDFINKIPPNLRGTRLLLPSNTGDPYYLFLLLPRLNNISEEEYRKTRRELLQCYLLTLKLRYQNAMDIIGLAMETGTSSERSEDFMYLDAREWTDEENEKAKALEEDLIRGGLLVNREMFRNVISEYPDNIPEKIIKGMKGNERNKPCPCNSGKKFKNCCGRT
;
A
#
# COMPACT_ATOMS: atom_id res chain seq x y z
N MET A 1 -1.02 -38.61 11.78
CA MET A 1 0.30 -39.26 11.81
C MET A 1 0.32 -40.36 12.86
N HIS A 2 0.87 -41.54 12.58
CA HIS A 2 1.02 -42.60 13.60
C HIS A 2 2.36 -42.46 14.31
N ILE A 3 2.31 -42.38 15.65
CA ILE A 3 3.44 -42.12 16.53
C ILE A 3 3.63 -43.35 17.43
N SER A 4 4.83 -43.93 17.46
CA SER A 4 5.29 -44.87 18.49
C SER A 4 6.55 -44.28 19.11
N THR A 5 6.41 -43.55 20.21
CA THR A 5 7.54 -42.89 20.87
C THR A 5 8.03 -43.73 22.05
N LYS A 6 9.23 -44.30 21.91
CA LYS A 6 10.13 -44.58 23.04
C LYS A 6 11.24 -43.54 22.97
N SER A 7 11.21 -42.56 23.86
CA SER A 7 12.24 -41.54 24.09
C SER A 7 12.65 -40.65 22.90
N SER A 8 11.95 -39.54 22.74
CA SER A 8 12.51 -38.23 22.33
C SER A 8 11.47 -37.17 22.67
N ASN A 9 11.89 -36.07 23.33
CA ASN A 9 11.01 -34.97 23.75
C ASN A 9 10.50 -34.09 22.58
N CYS A 10 10.55 -34.59 21.34
CA CYS A 10 10.12 -33.86 20.16
C CYS A 10 8.78 -34.41 19.67
N ILE A 11 7.81 -33.52 19.44
CA ILE A 11 6.55 -33.85 18.79
C ILE A 11 6.77 -33.66 17.29
N PRO A 12 6.66 -34.72 16.47
CA PRO A 12 6.87 -34.61 15.02
C PRO A 12 5.93 -33.58 14.39
N PHE A 13 6.44 -32.80 13.43
CA PHE A 13 5.68 -31.82 12.63
C PHE A 13 5.04 -30.69 13.44
N CYS A 14 5.61 -30.37 14.61
CA CYS A 14 5.33 -29.13 15.33
C CYS A 14 6.39 -28.08 14.98
N ILE A 15 5.93 -26.89 14.63
CA ILE A 15 6.76 -25.71 14.34
C ILE A 15 6.50 -24.70 15.46
N GLY A 16 7.58 -24.14 16.00
CA GLY A 16 7.57 -23.15 17.08
C GLY A 16 8.98 -22.62 17.29
N GLN A 17 9.22 -21.94 18.42
CA GLN A 17 10.56 -21.48 18.77
C GLN A 17 11.44 -22.67 19.15
N ILE A 18 12.41 -23.00 18.30
CA ILE A 18 13.30 -24.17 18.48
C ILE A 18 14.38 -23.88 19.53
N ASP A 19 14.89 -22.64 19.54
CA ASP A 19 15.98 -22.19 20.42
C ASP A 19 15.75 -20.70 20.77
N GLU A 20 15.39 -20.42 22.02
CA GLU A 20 15.05 -19.06 22.48
C GLU A 20 16.23 -18.10 22.34
N ASP A 21 17.47 -18.58 22.46
CA ASP A 21 18.68 -17.75 22.39
C ASP A 21 19.07 -17.39 20.95
N LYS A 22 18.45 -18.00 19.94
CA LYS A 22 18.79 -17.81 18.51
C LYS A 22 17.72 -17.09 17.70
N GLY A 23 16.63 -16.67 18.35
CA GLY A 23 15.51 -15.98 17.72
C GLY A 23 14.54 -16.91 16.99
N TYR A 24 13.50 -16.31 16.41
CA TYR A 24 12.42 -17.03 15.77
C TYR A 24 12.76 -17.47 14.33
N VAL A 25 12.39 -18.71 13.97
CA VAL A 25 12.57 -19.24 12.61
C VAL A 25 11.20 -19.56 12.02
N HIS A 26 10.86 -18.88 10.93
CA HIS A 26 9.66 -19.21 10.15
C HIS A 26 9.93 -20.38 9.20
N VAL A 27 9.09 -21.40 9.27
CA VAL A 27 9.14 -22.57 8.40
C VAL A 27 7.85 -22.66 7.61
N PHE A 28 7.96 -22.86 6.30
CA PHE A 28 6.85 -22.99 5.37
C PHE A 28 7.10 -24.20 4.48
N ASP A 29 6.05 -24.94 4.14
CA ASP A 29 6.10 -25.85 3.00
C ASP A 29 5.91 -25.08 1.68
N ASP A 30 6.11 -25.74 0.55
CA ASP A 30 6.04 -25.13 -0.78
C ASP A 30 4.63 -24.59 -1.09
N THR A 31 3.60 -25.31 -0.68
CA THR A 31 2.19 -24.98 -0.93
C THR A 31 1.76 -23.74 -0.14
N THR A 32 2.07 -23.70 1.16
CA THR A 32 1.74 -22.59 2.06
C THR A 32 2.56 -21.34 1.77
N LEU A 33 3.84 -21.49 1.39
CA LEU A 33 4.68 -20.36 0.96
C LEU A 33 4.08 -19.66 -0.26
N GLU A 34 3.64 -20.43 -1.27
CA GLU A 34 2.99 -19.88 -2.46
C GLU A 34 1.70 -19.12 -2.10
N ILE A 35 0.87 -19.69 -1.22
CA ILE A 35 -0.36 -19.05 -0.73
C ILE A 35 -0.06 -17.70 -0.06
N ILE A 36 0.91 -17.67 0.85
CA ILE A 36 1.28 -16.46 1.58
C ILE A 36 1.80 -15.39 0.62
N MET A 37 2.77 -15.75 -0.23
CA MET A 37 3.41 -14.81 -1.16
C MET A 37 2.44 -14.24 -2.20
N LYS A 38 1.36 -14.95 -2.53
CA LYS A 38 0.28 -14.44 -3.41
C LYS A 38 -0.75 -13.59 -2.67
N THR A 39 -0.84 -13.72 -1.35
CA THR A 39 -1.92 -13.13 -0.55
C THR A 39 -1.49 -11.84 0.13
N VAL A 40 -0.31 -11.83 0.74
CA VAL A 40 0.35 -10.68 1.36
C VAL A 40 1.59 -10.32 0.53
N ASP A 41 1.33 -9.97 -0.73
CA ASP A 41 2.32 -9.92 -1.82
C ASP A 41 3.12 -8.59 -1.90
N THR A 42 3.11 -7.81 -0.83
CA THR A 42 4.03 -6.67 -0.66
C THR A 42 4.95 -6.92 0.53
N ILE A 43 6.16 -6.32 0.50
CA ILE A 43 7.12 -6.51 1.59
C ILE A 43 6.56 -6.09 2.96
N SER A 44 5.77 -5.02 3.00
CA SER A 44 5.16 -4.54 4.25
C SER A 44 4.08 -5.49 4.76
N ASP A 45 3.19 -5.97 3.88
CA ASP A 45 2.14 -6.93 4.27
C ASP A 45 2.75 -8.26 4.73
N PHE A 46 3.76 -8.75 4.01
CA PHE A 46 4.47 -9.98 4.34
C PHE A 46 5.21 -9.89 5.67
N VAL A 47 6.03 -8.86 5.87
CA VAL A 47 6.78 -8.68 7.12
C VAL A 47 5.82 -8.45 8.29
N GLN A 48 4.76 -7.67 8.11
CA GLN A 48 3.78 -7.46 9.17
C GLN A 48 3.11 -8.77 9.60
N TYR A 49 2.76 -9.65 8.64
CA TYR A 49 2.24 -10.98 8.95
C TYR A 49 3.25 -11.82 9.75
N LEU A 50 4.51 -11.86 9.33
CA LEU A 50 5.56 -12.61 10.03
C LEU A 50 5.77 -12.12 11.47
N THR A 51 5.90 -10.80 11.64
CA THR A 51 6.08 -10.19 12.97
C THR A 51 4.87 -10.45 13.87
N LYS A 52 3.64 -10.32 13.37
CA LYS A 52 2.45 -10.60 14.16
C LYS A 52 2.31 -12.08 14.51
N LYS A 53 2.75 -12.96 13.62
CA LYS A 53 2.77 -14.42 13.86
C LYS A 53 3.79 -14.77 14.94
N GLU A 54 5.00 -14.23 14.86
CA GLU A 54 6.05 -14.40 15.87
C GLU A 54 5.55 -13.93 17.24
N GLU A 55 5.07 -12.68 17.34
CA GLU A 55 4.50 -12.12 18.58
C GLU A 55 3.36 -13.01 19.13
N PHE A 56 2.49 -13.53 18.26
CA PHE A 56 1.36 -14.37 18.66
C PHE A 56 1.82 -15.71 19.27
N ILE A 57 2.85 -16.32 18.68
CA ILE A 57 3.35 -17.63 19.10
C ILE A 57 4.24 -17.52 20.34
N GLU A 58 5.17 -16.56 20.38
CA GLU A 58 6.10 -16.39 21.51
C GLU A 58 5.37 -16.02 22.80
N ASN A 59 4.28 -15.26 22.71
CA ASN A 59 3.44 -14.95 23.87
C ASN A 59 2.58 -16.15 24.34
N GLY A 60 2.70 -17.32 23.70
CA GLY A 60 2.01 -18.55 24.10
C GLY A 60 0.50 -18.56 23.79
N ASN A 61 0.04 -17.69 22.89
CA ASN A 61 -1.38 -17.51 22.58
C ASN A 61 -1.88 -18.54 21.56
N LEU A 62 -1.00 -19.18 20.80
CA LEU A 62 -1.36 -20.29 19.93
C LEU A 62 -1.33 -21.61 20.72
N PHE A 63 -2.46 -22.32 20.80
CA PHE A 63 -2.48 -23.71 21.27
C PHE A 63 -2.11 -24.67 20.13
N ALA A 64 -2.78 -24.54 18.99
CA ALA A 64 -2.56 -25.35 17.80
C ALA A 64 -3.16 -24.67 16.56
N ALA A 65 -2.52 -24.86 15.40
CA ALA A 65 -3.06 -24.53 14.10
C ALA A 65 -2.97 -25.75 13.17
N SER A 66 -4.00 -25.99 12.38
CA SER A 66 -4.01 -27.08 11.39
C SER A 66 -3.06 -26.83 10.22
N GLY A 67 -2.85 -25.57 9.84
CA GLY A 67 -2.03 -25.17 8.71
C GLY A 67 -1.68 -23.68 8.76
N GLU A 68 -0.67 -23.29 7.99
CA GLU A 68 -0.22 -21.90 7.88
C GLU A 68 -1.18 -21.04 7.04
N ASP A 69 -1.85 -21.63 6.07
CA ASP A 69 -2.91 -21.02 5.28
C ASP A 69 -4.12 -20.64 6.13
N ASP A 70 -4.57 -21.53 7.03
CA ASP A 70 -5.63 -21.23 7.99
C ASP A 70 -5.21 -20.14 8.99
N LEU A 71 -3.96 -20.17 9.43
CA LEU A 71 -3.38 -19.13 10.29
C LEU A 71 -3.40 -17.77 9.59
N LEU A 72 -2.99 -17.70 8.31
CA LEU A 72 -3.05 -16.50 7.50
C LEU A 72 -4.48 -16.00 7.31
N ALA A 73 -5.42 -16.90 6.99
CA ALA A 73 -6.83 -16.52 6.85
C ALA A 73 -7.43 -16.00 8.16
N TYR A 74 -7.05 -16.59 9.30
CA TYR A 74 -7.47 -16.10 10.61
C TYR A 74 -6.94 -14.68 10.87
N TYR A 75 -5.66 -14.44 10.60
CA TYR A 75 -5.05 -13.11 10.71
C TYR A 75 -5.77 -12.06 9.84
N LEU A 76 -6.02 -12.37 8.56
CA LEU A 76 -6.63 -11.44 7.61
C LEU A 76 -8.11 -11.16 7.88
N LYS A 77 -8.81 -12.06 8.59
CA LYS A 77 -10.22 -11.87 8.98
C LYS A 77 -10.39 -10.88 10.12
N ASN A 78 -9.35 -10.66 10.93
CA ASN A 78 -9.43 -9.86 12.14
C ASN A 78 -8.67 -8.55 11.98
N ILE A 79 -9.25 -7.46 12.47
CA ILE A 79 -8.68 -6.11 12.43
C ILE A 79 -8.83 -5.51 13.83
N ASN A 80 -7.76 -4.93 14.35
CA ASN A 80 -7.75 -4.29 15.67
C ASN A 80 -8.34 -2.86 15.63
N GLU A 81 -8.39 -2.20 16.80
CA GLU A 81 -8.87 -0.81 16.95
C GLU A 81 -8.10 0.21 16.09
N ASN A 82 -6.85 -0.10 15.72
CA ASN A 82 -5.99 0.76 14.90
C ASN A 82 -6.19 0.51 13.39
N GLY A 83 -7.03 -0.44 12.99
CA GLY A 83 -7.23 -0.77 11.58
C GLY A 83 -6.16 -1.72 11.02
N GLU A 84 -5.40 -2.41 11.87
CA GLU A 84 -4.36 -3.36 11.46
C GLU A 84 -4.82 -4.81 11.66
N HIS A 85 -4.36 -5.71 10.78
CA HIS A 85 -4.60 -7.13 10.95
C HIS A 85 -3.96 -7.70 12.21
N THR A 86 -4.61 -8.69 12.82
CA THR A 86 -4.23 -9.21 14.13
C THR A 86 -4.72 -10.65 14.34
N PHE A 87 -4.09 -11.36 15.26
CA PHE A 87 -4.60 -12.65 15.76
C PHE A 87 -5.56 -12.51 16.95
N PHE A 88 -5.82 -11.28 17.41
CA PHE A 88 -6.74 -10.99 18.51
C PHE A 88 -7.89 -10.12 18.01
N ALA A 89 -9.06 -10.70 17.83
CA ALA A 89 -10.26 -9.94 17.47
C ALA A 89 -10.64 -8.95 18.60
N ASP A 90 -10.53 -9.39 19.86
CA ASP A 90 -10.81 -8.61 21.06
C ASP A 90 -9.67 -8.67 22.10
N LYS A 91 -9.51 -7.63 22.93
CA LYS A 91 -8.52 -7.61 24.03
C LYS A 91 -8.69 -8.77 25.02
N TYR A 92 -9.92 -9.29 25.16
CA TYR A 92 -10.23 -10.41 26.05
C TYR A 92 -9.85 -11.78 25.47
N ASP A 93 -9.65 -11.89 24.15
CA ASP A 93 -9.18 -13.14 23.53
C ASP A 93 -7.72 -13.45 23.88
N SER A 94 -6.95 -12.44 24.29
CA SER A 94 -5.56 -12.61 24.74
C SER A 94 -5.39 -13.47 25.99
N MET A 95 -6.47 -13.80 26.71
CA MET A 95 -6.42 -14.65 27.90
C MET A 95 -6.60 -16.13 27.62
N ASN A 96 -7.01 -16.52 26.41
CA ASN A 96 -7.26 -17.90 26.04
C ASN A 96 -6.30 -18.35 24.92
N LYS A 97 -5.73 -19.55 25.07
CA LYS A 97 -4.95 -20.15 23.98
C LYS A 97 -5.89 -20.55 22.83
N LEU A 98 -5.51 -20.15 21.62
CA LEU A 98 -6.35 -20.26 20.44
C LEU A 98 -6.09 -21.56 19.68
N VAL A 99 -7.16 -22.18 19.19
CA VAL A 99 -7.10 -23.34 18.28
C VAL A 99 -7.62 -22.91 16.92
N ILE A 100 -6.76 -22.98 15.90
CA ILE A 100 -7.09 -22.66 14.51
C ILE A 100 -7.32 -23.97 13.78
N SER A 101 -8.59 -24.25 13.47
CA SER A 101 -9.01 -25.46 12.78
C SER A 101 -8.84 -25.37 11.27
N GLU A 102 -8.84 -26.53 10.62
CA GLU A 102 -8.76 -26.69 9.17
C GLU A 102 -9.99 -26.09 8.45
N GLY A 103 -9.77 -25.50 7.26
CA GLY A 103 -10.82 -25.04 6.34
C GLY A 103 -11.18 -23.55 6.45
N ILE A 104 -10.52 -22.81 7.35
CA ILE A 104 -10.68 -21.36 7.49
C ILE A 104 -10.16 -20.65 6.23
N TRP A 105 -9.10 -21.17 5.61
CA TRP A 105 -8.54 -20.68 4.35
C TRP A 105 -9.51 -20.84 3.19
N ASP A 106 -10.14 -22.01 3.03
CA ASP A 106 -11.12 -22.25 1.97
C ASP A 106 -12.32 -21.31 2.10
N ASP A 107 -12.84 -21.15 3.31
CA ASP A 107 -13.92 -20.21 3.60
C ASP A 107 -13.52 -18.76 3.29
N PHE A 108 -12.29 -18.37 3.64
CA PHE A 108 -11.75 -17.03 3.36
C PHE A 108 -11.60 -16.77 1.86
N SER A 109 -10.95 -17.70 1.16
CA SER A 109 -10.61 -17.58 -0.26
C SER A 109 -11.84 -17.51 -1.15
N ASN A 110 -12.89 -18.24 -0.79
CA ASN A 110 -14.16 -18.24 -1.52
C ASN A 110 -15.12 -17.12 -1.07
N HIS A 111 -14.76 -16.34 -0.05
CA HIS A 111 -15.64 -15.29 0.47
C HIS A 111 -15.83 -14.16 -0.56
N PRO A 112 -17.06 -13.65 -0.79
CA PRO A 112 -17.32 -12.59 -1.77
C PRO A 112 -16.47 -11.32 -1.57
N SER A 113 -16.19 -10.94 -0.32
CA SER A 113 -15.34 -9.78 -0.03
C SER A 113 -13.88 -10.00 -0.44
N ARG A 114 -13.35 -11.22 -0.31
CA ARG A 114 -11.99 -11.57 -0.74
C ARG A 114 -11.89 -11.53 -2.27
N ILE A 115 -12.88 -12.07 -2.97
CA ILE A 115 -12.96 -11.99 -4.43
C ILE A 115 -13.01 -10.53 -4.90
N ALA A 116 -13.82 -9.69 -4.25
CA ALA A 116 -13.91 -8.26 -4.56
C ALA A 116 -12.60 -7.51 -4.27
N GLN A 117 -11.91 -7.84 -3.17
CA GLN A 117 -10.60 -7.31 -2.85
C GLN A 117 -9.58 -7.62 -3.95
N ILE A 118 -9.50 -8.89 -4.39
CA ILE A 118 -8.59 -9.31 -5.47
C ILE A 118 -8.87 -8.52 -6.75
N GLU A 119 -10.14 -8.40 -7.15
CA GLU A 119 -10.53 -7.63 -8.33
C GLU A 119 -10.11 -6.16 -8.22
N ALA A 120 -10.43 -5.52 -7.09
CA ALA A 120 -10.07 -4.13 -6.84
C ALA A 120 -8.55 -3.92 -6.80
N ASN A 121 -7.79 -4.92 -6.34
CA ASN A 121 -6.33 -4.86 -6.26
C ASN A 121 -5.65 -4.92 -7.63
N LYS A 122 -6.32 -5.35 -8.71
CA LYS A 122 -5.70 -5.45 -10.04
C LYS A 122 -5.02 -4.15 -10.51
N ILE A 123 -5.62 -3.00 -10.23
CA ILE A 123 -5.05 -1.70 -10.61
C ILE A 123 -3.72 -1.42 -9.91
N SER A 124 -3.51 -1.95 -8.70
CA SER A 124 -2.29 -1.71 -7.91
C SER A 124 -1.04 -2.32 -8.56
N TYR A 125 -1.17 -3.37 -9.37
CA TYR A 125 -0.02 -3.97 -10.07
C TYR A 125 0.60 -3.03 -11.12
N SER A 126 -0.13 -1.99 -11.56
CA SER A 126 0.48 -0.92 -12.36
C SER A 126 1.51 -0.10 -11.58
N TRP A 127 1.36 -0.01 -10.25
CA TRP A 127 2.37 0.59 -9.37
C TRP A 127 3.59 -0.32 -9.26
N ASP A 128 3.39 -1.64 -9.18
CA ASP A 128 4.48 -2.62 -9.15
C ASP A 128 5.29 -2.54 -10.45
N ALA A 129 4.60 -2.51 -11.60
CA ALA A 129 5.24 -2.33 -12.90
C ALA A 129 6.02 -1.00 -13.01
N LEU A 130 5.53 0.06 -12.37
CA LEU A 130 6.23 1.34 -12.30
C LEU A 130 7.52 1.23 -11.47
N ILE A 131 7.47 0.55 -10.32
CA ILE A 131 8.66 0.28 -9.49
C ILE A 131 9.69 -0.53 -10.28
N GLU A 132 9.27 -1.61 -10.93
CA GLU A 132 10.15 -2.44 -11.76
C GLU A 132 10.81 -1.64 -12.89
N LYS A 133 10.06 -0.74 -13.53
CA LYS A 133 10.59 0.14 -14.58
C LYS A 133 11.69 1.06 -14.01
N PHE A 134 11.48 1.66 -12.84
CA PHE A 134 12.52 2.47 -12.21
C PHE A 134 13.76 1.65 -11.81
N ILE A 135 13.57 0.46 -11.24
CA ILE A 135 14.66 -0.45 -10.89
C ILE A 135 15.49 -0.80 -12.12
N TYR A 136 14.83 -1.16 -13.23
CA TYR A 136 15.51 -1.43 -14.50
C TYR A 136 16.40 -0.27 -14.95
N HIS A 137 15.87 0.96 -14.92
CA HIS A 137 16.63 2.14 -15.34
C HIS A 137 17.80 2.49 -14.41
N ILE A 138 17.65 2.25 -13.10
CA ILE A 138 18.73 2.41 -12.13
C ILE A 138 19.84 1.38 -12.37
N ILE A 139 19.49 0.09 -12.49
CA ILE A 139 20.45 -1.00 -12.67
C ILE A 139 21.22 -0.85 -14.00
N THR A 140 20.52 -0.44 -15.06
CA THR A 140 21.12 -0.23 -16.39
C THR A 140 21.91 1.08 -16.52
N GLY A 141 21.92 1.93 -15.48
CA GLY A 141 22.62 3.22 -15.51
C GLY A 141 22.01 4.24 -16.48
N THR A 142 20.78 4.01 -16.93
CA THR A 142 20.04 4.92 -17.81
C THR A 142 19.26 5.98 -17.03
N SER A 143 19.36 5.94 -15.70
CA SER A 143 18.87 6.98 -14.83
C SER A 143 19.87 8.13 -14.72
N TYR A 144 19.37 9.37 -14.83
CA TYR A 144 20.20 10.56 -14.72
C TYR A 144 20.30 11.00 -13.25
N ASN A 145 21.48 11.39 -12.81
CA ASN A 145 21.70 11.99 -11.48
C ASN A 145 21.36 13.50 -11.48
N MET A 146 20.87 14.00 -10.33
CA MET A 146 20.60 15.43 -10.09
C MET A 146 21.62 16.00 -9.10
N SER A 147 21.73 17.33 -9.05
CA SER A 147 22.80 18.08 -8.40
C SER A 147 22.46 18.68 -7.03
N HIS A 148 21.27 18.44 -6.46
CA HIS A 148 20.86 19.07 -5.21
C HIS A 148 21.17 18.18 -3.99
N PRO A 149 21.76 18.73 -2.90
CA PRO A 149 22.26 17.93 -1.77
C PRO A 149 21.16 17.13 -1.05
N ASN A 150 19.98 17.72 -0.89
CA ASN A 150 18.83 17.07 -0.23
C ASN A 150 18.04 16.09 -1.12
N ILE A 151 18.39 15.98 -2.41
CA ILE A 151 17.86 14.92 -3.27
C ILE A 151 18.72 13.69 -3.05
N LYS A 152 18.14 12.68 -2.42
CA LYS A 152 18.82 11.42 -2.12
C LYS A 152 18.95 10.54 -3.35
N SER A 153 19.70 9.45 -3.17
CA SER A 153 19.82 8.40 -4.18
C SER A 153 18.42 7.88 -4.56
N GLN A 154 18.24 7.52 -5.83
CA GLN A 154 16.95 6.98 -6.28
C GLN A 154 16.59 5.66 -5.59
N GLU A 155 17.59 4.88 -5.16
CA GLU A 155 17.39 3.64 -4.40
C GLU A 155 16.66 3.90 -3.08
N GLU A 156 17.11 4.89 -2.29
CA GLU A 156 16.46 5.25 -1.03
C GLU A 156 15.00 5.64 -1.25
N GLY A 157 14.74 6.42 -2.31
CA GLY A 157 13.39 6.80 -2.69
C GLY A 157 12.53 5.61 -3.09
N LEU A 158 13.08 4.61 -3.79
CA LEU A 158 12.35 3.40 -4.18
C LEU A 158 11.90 2.56 -2.99
N ARG A 159 12.64 2.60 -1.86
CA ARG A 159 12.21 1.91 -0.63
C ARG A 159 10.85 2.41 -0.17
N PHE A 160 10.54 3.69 -0.32
CA PHE A 160 9.22 4.22 0.01
C PHE A 160 8.13 3.64 -0.88
N LEU A 161 8.36 3.57 -2.20
CA LEU A 161 7.41 2.98 -3.13
C LEU A 161 7.17 1.49 -2.83
N ALA A 162 8.25 0.76 -2.52
CA ALA A 162 8.20 -0.65 -2.19
C ALA A 162 7.52 -0.91 -0.83
N LYS A 163 7.70 -0.02 0.15
CA LYS A 163 7.09 -0.12 1.49
C LYS A 163 5.58 0.12 1.48
N GLU A 164 5.01 0.67 0.41
CA GLU A 164 3.55 0.83 0.34
C GLU A 164 2.86 -0.53 0.28
N ASN A 165 1.88 -0.74 1.18
CA ASN A 165 1.08 -1.96 1.23
C ASN A 165 0.10 -2.06 0.05
N ARG A 166 -0.48 -3.25 -0.18
CA ARG A 166 -1.30 -3.50 -1.38
C ARG A 166 -2.48 -2.53 -1.50
N THR A 167 -3.15 -2.23 -0.39
CA THR A 167 -4.29 -1.30 -0.34
C THR A 167 -3.89 0.14 -0.68
N ARG A 168 -2.73 0.60 -0.19
CA ARG A 168 -2.22 1.94 -0.46
C ARG A 168 -1.63 2.05 -1.86
N ARG A 169 -0.98 1.01 -2.38
CA ARG A 169 -0.60 0.91 -3.82
C ARG A 169 -1.83 1.02 -4.72
N ARG A 170 -2.96 0.40 -4.35
CA ARG A 170 -4.23 0.54 -5.08
C ARG A 170 -4.72 1.99 -5.12
N LEU A 171 -4.63 2.72 -4.00
CA LEU A 171 -4.96 4.16 -3.96
C LEU A 171 -4.03 4.98 -4.86
N LEU A 172 -2.72 4.79 -4.73
CA LEU A 172 -1.71 5.53 -5.49
C LEU A 172 -1.85 5.27 -6.99
N ALA A 173 -1.97 4.01 -7.40
CA ALA A 173 -2.19 3.61 -8.79
C ALA A 173 -3.48 4.20 -9.37
N LYS A 174 -4.60 4.08 -8.66
CA LYS A 174 -5.87 4.66 -9.09
C LYS A 174 -5.76 6.18 -9.24
N SER A 175 -5.17 6.85 -8.25
CA SER A 175 -4.98 8.29 -8.28
C SER A 175 -4.09 8.74 -9.45
N LEU A 176 -3.03 7.99 -9.75
CA LEU A 176 -2.12 8.29 -10.85
C LEU A 176 -2.81 8.07 -12.21
N LEU A 177 -3.48 6.94 -12.41
CA LEU A 177 -4.16 6.64 -13.66
C LEU A 177 -5.34 7.59 -13.90
N ASP A 178 -6.15 7.88 -12.87
CA ASP A 178 -7.21 8.88 -12.96
C ASP A 178 -6.65 10.27 -13.27
N PHE A 179 -5.44 10.57 -12.80
CA PHE A 179 -4.77 11.84 -13.10
C PHE A 179 -4.33 11.91 -14.56
N ILE A 180 -3.66 10.87 -15.07
CA ILE A 180 -3.24 10.75 -16.47
C ILE A 180 -4.45 10.86 -17.41
N ASN A 181 -5.56 10.20 -17.09
CA ASN A 181 -6.75 10.18 -17.94
C ASN A 181 -7.54 11.50 -17.92
N LYS A 182 -7.50 12.25 -16.81
CA LYS A 182 -8.25 13.51 -16.66
C LYS A 182 -7.54 14.70 -17.29
N ILE A 183 -6.20 14.71 -17.32
CA ILE A 183 -5.44 15.84 -17.82
C ILE A 183 -5.31 15.76 -19.35
N PRO A 184 -5.75 16.79 -20.10
CA PRO A 184 -5.62 16.80 -21.55
C PRO A 184 -4.16 16.69 -22.03
N PRO A 185 -3.89 16.07 -23.20
CA PRO A 185 -2.53 15.84 -23.70
C PRO A 185 -1.66 17.10 -23.85
N ASN A 186 -2.27 18.27 -24.02
CA ASN A 186 -1.61 19.55 -24.22
C ASN A 186 -1.50 20.40 -22.94
N LEU A 187 -2.00 19.91 -21.81
CA LEU A 187 -2.03 20.65 -20.55
C LEU A 187 -1.14 20.00 -19.50
N ARG A 188 -0.37 20.82 -18.80
CA ARG A 188 0.35 20.39 -17.60
C ARG A 188 -0.63 20.21 -16.43
N GLY A 189 -0.35 19.26 -15.55
CA GLY A 189 -1.05 19.14 -14.27
C GLY A 189 -0.11 18.79 -13.13
N THR A 190 -0.55 19.03 -11.88
CA THR A 190 0.03 18.37 -10.70
C THR A 190 -1.06 17.75 -9.84
N ARG A 191 -0.73 16.66 -9.13
CA ARG A 191 -1.59 16.07 -8.10
C ARG A 191 -0.76 15.76 -6.86
N LEU A 192 -1.24 16.20 -5.70
CA LEU A 192 -0.63 15.91 -4.41
C LEU A 192 -1.47 14.88 -3.67
N LEU A 193 -0.85 13.83 -3.16
CA LEU A 193 -1.42 12.94 -2.17
C LEU A 193 -0.72 13.12 -0.84
N LEU A 194 -1.52 13.33 0.21
CA LEU A 194 -1.03 13.41 1.58
C LEU A 194 -0.77 12.02 2.16
N PRO A 195 0.09 11.92 3.19
CA PRO A 195 0.31 10.71 3.99
C PRO A 195 -1.00 10.10 4.50
N SER A 196 -1.10 8.76 4.57
CA SER A 196 -2.23 8.12 5.26
C SER A 196 -2.01 8.17 6.77
N ASN A 197 -0.78 7.86 7.20
CA ASN A 197 -0.35 7.84 8.57
C ASN A 197 0.78 8.83 8.80
N THR A 198 1.05 9.13 10.07
CA THR A 198 2.20 9.95 10.45
C THR A 198 3.49 9.22 10.08
N GLY A 199 4.38 9.90 9.37
CA GLY A 199 5.65 9.33 8.90
C GLY A 199 5.58 8.66 7.53
N ASP A 200 4.39 8.52 6.92
CA ASP A 200 4.29 8.13 5.50
C ASP A 200 4.72 9.30 4.60
N PRO A 201 5.23 9.03 3.38
CA PRO A 201 5.67 10.07 2.47
C PRO A 201 4.50 10.82 1.82
N TYR A 202 4.78 12.07 1.44
CA TYR A 202 3.95 12.83 0.52
C TYR A 202 4.26 12.39 -0.92
N TYR A 203 3.23 12.26 -1.76
CA TYR A 203 3.42 11.97 -3.19
C TYR A 203 2.97 13.14 -4.06
N LEU A 204 3.85 13.63 -4.92
CA LEU A 204 3.55 14.61 -5.94
C LEU A 204 3.67 13.97 -7.33
N PHE A 205 2.57 13.98 -8.08
CA PHE A 205 2.55 13.61 -9.49
C PHE A 205 2.59 14.87 -10.35
N LEU A 206 3.44 14.87 -11.37
CA LEU A 206 3.58 15.91 -12.38
C LEU A 206 3.34 15.30 -13.76
N LEU A 207 2.45 15.92 -14.53
CA LEU A 207 2.29 15.63 -15.96
C LEU A 207 2.70 16.86 -16.74
N LEU A 208 3.64 16.70 -17.68
CA LEU A 208 4.16 17.78 -18.51
C LEU A 208 4.04 17.42 -20.01
N PRO A 209 3.40 18.24 -20.84
CA PRO A 209 3.31 17.98 -22.28
C PRO A 209 4.66 18.05 -22.97
N ARG A 210 4.89 17.10 -23.88
CA ARG A 210 6.04 17.11 -24.78
C ARG A 210 5.73 18.03 -25.97
N LEU A 211 6.58 19.02 -26.20
CA LEU A 211 6.50 19.90 -27.35
C LEU A 211 7.25 19.25 -28.54
N ASN A 212 6.74 19.41 -29.76
CA ASN A 212 7.30 18.73 -30.94
C ASN A 212 8.72 19.19 -31.33
N ASN A 213 9.21 20.30 -30.77
CA ASN A 213 10.44 20.97 -31.20
C ASN A 213 11.57 20.91 -30.16
N ILE A 214 11.46 20.07 -29.12
CA ILE A 214 12.48 19.91 -28.09
C ILE A 214 13.03 18.48 -28.12
N SER A 215 14.34 18.34 -27.88
CA SER A 215 14.97 17.03 -27.76
C SER A 215 14.43 16.29 -26.53
N GLU A 216 14.53 14.96 -26.51
CA GLU A 216 14.14 14.18 -25.34
C GLU A 216 14.95 14.57 -24.10
N GLU A 217 16.25 14.80 -24.25
CA GLU A 217 17.14 15.21 -23.18
C GLU A 217 16.72 16.55 -22.57
N GLU A 218 16.44 17.56 -23.41
CA GLU A 218 15.99 18.88 -22.98
C GLU A 218 14.61 18.83 -22.31
N TYR A 219 13.69 18.03 -22.86
CA TYR A 219 12.38 17.80 -22.28
C TYR A 219 12.48 17.16 -20.88
N ARG A 220 13.26 16.08 -20.74
CA ARG A 220 13.46 15.38 -19.46
C ARG A 220 14.20 16.26 -18.45
N LYS A 221 15.15 17.08 -18.89
CA LYS A 221 15.80 18.07 -18.02
C LYS A 221 14.79 19.07 -17.48
N THR A 222 13.99 19.69 -18.35
CA THR A 222 12.95 20.66 -17.97
C THR A 222 11.93 20.04 -17.01
N ARG A 223 11.49 18.80 -17.28
CA ARG A 223 10.54 18.09 -16.42
C ARG A 223 11.09 17.83 -15.03
N ARG A 224 12.36 17.42 -14.93
CA ARG A 224 13.04 17.16 -13.65
C ARG A 224 13.26 18.43 -12.84
N GLU A 225 13.73 19.51 -13.47
CA GLU A 225 13.90 20.81 -12.83
C GLU A 225 12.56 21.34 -12.31
N LEU A 226 11.50 21.23 -13.11
CA LEU A 226 10.17 21.63 -12.69
C LEU A 226 9.63 20.76 -11.54
N LEU A 227 9.86 19.44 -11.59
CA LEU A 227 9.50 18.52 -10.50
C LEU A 227 10.19 18.93 -9.20
N GLN A 228 11.50 19.20 -9.26
CA GLN A 228 12.30 19.66 -8.12
C GLN A 228 11.73 20.94 -7.50
N CYS A 229 11.43 21.95 -8.32
CA CYS A 229 10.81 23.19 -7.83
C CYS A 229 9.50 22.91 -7.08
N TYR A 230 8.68 21.98 -7.57
CA TYR A 230 7.47 21.61 -6.84
C TYR A 230 7.74 20.88 -5.52
N LEU A 231 8.77 20.02 -5.42
CA LEU A 231 9.08 19.35 -4.15
C LEU A 231 9.54 20.35 -3.09
N LEU A 232 10.39 21.31 -3.46
CA LEU A 232 10.86 22.36 -2.56
C LEU A 232 9.73 23.28 -2.08
N THR A 233 8.87 23.72 -3.00
CA THR A 233 7.69 24.54 -2.63
C THR A 233 6.66 23.75 -1.81
N LEU A 234 6.61 22.43 -1.98
CA LEU A 234 5.77 21.58 -1.16
C LEU A 234 6.23 21.54 0.29
N LYS A 235 7.54 21.41 0.54
CA LYS A 235 8.11 21.49 1.89
C LYS A 235 7.80 22.83 2.55
N LEU A 236 7.90 23.94 1.81
CA LEU A 236 7.53 25.26 2.32
C LEU A 236 6.07 25.32 2.79
N ARG A 237 5.13 24.78 2.00
CA ARG A 237 3.69 24.76 2.34
C ARG A 237 3.33 23.76 3.43
N TYR A 238 4.02 22.62 3.47
CA TYR A 238 3.80 21.54 4.41
C TYR A 238 5.06 21.35 5.25
N GLN A 239 5.22 22.18 6.28
CA GLN A 239 6.41 22.18 7.13
C GLN A 239 6.67 20.81 7.80
N ASN A 240 5.63 20.02 8.03
CA ASN A 240 5.72 18.67 8.60
C ASN A 240 6.09 17.59 7.57
N ALA A 241 6.17 17.91 6.28
CA ALA A 241 6.61 16.97 5.26
C ALA A 241 8.11 16.71 5.44
N MET A 242 8.46 15.48 5.83
CA MET A 242 9.85 15.04 5.97
C MET A 242 10.29 14.22 4.76
N ASP A 243 9.40 13.39 4.24
CA ASP A 243 9.64 12.57 3.06
C ASP A 243 8.70 13.01 1.93
N ILE A 244 9.27 13.46 0.81
CA ILE A 244 8.49 13.91 -0.35
C ILE A 244 8.96 13.18 -1.61
N ILE A 245 8.05 12.42 -2.19
CA ILE A 245 8.26 11.62 -3.40
C ILE A 245 7.63 12.33 -4.59
N GLY A 246 8.43 12.57 -5.62
CA GLY A 246 8.02 13.13 -6.90
C GLY A 246 8.02 12.09 -8.00
N LEU A 247 6.92 12.01 -8.75
CA LEU A 247 6.81 11.27 -10.00
C LEU A 247 6.43 12.23 -11.12
N ALA A 248 7.19 12.23 -12.21
CA ALA A 248 6.87 13.03 -13.39
C ALA A 248 6.82 12.20 -14.67
N MET A 249 5.86 12.51 -15.54
CA MET A 249 5.62 11.79 -16.80
C MET A 249 5.08 12.73 -17.88
N GLU A 250 5.07 12.29 -19.14
CA GLU A 250 4.39 13.00 -20.22
C GLU A 250 2.87 12.94 -20.07
N THR A 251 2.19 13.98 -20.55
CA THR A 251 0.75 13.96 -20.80
C THR A 251 0.43 13.25 -22.12
N GLY A 252 -0.78 12.69 -22.22
CA GLY A 252 -1.24 12.03 -23.44
C GLY A 252 -0.65 10.63 -23.67
N THR A 253 -0.82 10.13 -24.88
CA THR A 253 -0.46 8.78 -25.30
C THR A 253 0.64 8.83 -26.36
N SER A 254 1.89 9.04 -25.94
CA SER A 254 3.06 8.84 -26.81
C SER A 254 3.47 7.37 -26.83
N SER A 255 4.05 6.91 -27.95
CA SER A 255 4.69 5.59 -28.05
C SER A 255 5.96 5.53 -27.19
N GLU A 256 6.76 6.60 -27.25
CA GLU A 256 7.86 7.02 -26.37
C GLU A 256 7.40 7.53 -24.99
N ARG A 257 7.32 6.73 -23.92
CA ARG A 257 7.01 7.23 -22.56
C ARG A 257 8.18 7.12 -21.61
N SER A 258 8.47 8.20 -20.91
CA SER A 258 9.53 8.28 -19.91
C SER A 258 9.00 8.80 -18.58
N GLU A 259 9.52 8.26 -17.50
CA GLU A 259 9.17 8.63 -16.15
C GLU A 259 10.41 9.15 -15.43
N ASP A 260 10.25 10.21 -14.65
CA ASP A 260 11.26 10.71 -13.75
C ASP A 260 10.81 10.52 -12.30
N PHE A 261 11.77 10.15 -11.47
CA PHE A 261 11.59 9.86 -10.06
C PHE A 261 12.51 10.76 -9.23
N MET A 262 11.99 11.31 -8.14
CA MET A 262 12.76 12.14 -7.21
C MET A 262 12.31 11.93 -5.78
N TYR A 263 13.26 11.84 -4.86
CA TYR A 263 13.01 11.82 -3.43
C TYR A 263 13.72 13.01 -2.77
N LEU A 264 12.95 13.85 -2.10
CA LEU A 264 13.44 14.94 -1.27
C LEU A 264 13.35 14.52 0.20
N ASP A 265 14.52 14.39 0.83
CA ASP A 265 14.65 14.23 2.28
C ASP A 265 14.72 15.62 2.92
N ALA A 266 13.66 16.01 3.61
CA ALA A 266 13.50 17.35 4.14
C ALA A 266 13.81 17.44 5.65
N ARG A 267 14.52 16.45 6.20
CA ARG A 267 14.94 16.42 7.62
C ARG A 267 15.99 17.49 7.93
N GLU A 268 16.91 17.73 7.00
CA GLU A 268 17.91 18.79 7.06
C GLU A 268 17.44 19.97 6.20
N TRP A 269 16.53 20.79 6.72
CA TRP A 269 15.97 21.95 6.02
C TRP A 269 16.46 23.26 6.61
N THR A 270 17.30 23.97 5.87
CA THR A 270 17.95 25.21 6.32
C THR A 270 17.12 26.45 6.01
N ASP A 271 17.42 27.57 6.70
CA ASP A 271 16.80 28.87 6.40
C ASP A 271 17.09 29.33 4.97
N GLU A 272 18.28 29.04 4.43
CA GLU A 272 18.64 29.35 3.05
C GLU A 272 17.76 28.59 2.05
N GLU A 273 17.51 27.30 2.29
CA GLU A 273 16.60 26.50 1.47
C GLU A 273 15.16 26.95 1.57
N ASN A 274 14.75 27.39 2.76
CA ASN A 274 13.43 27.97 2.97
C ASN A 274 13.24 29.26 2.16
N GLU A 275 14.22 30.17 2.15
CA GLU A 275 14.18 31.39 1.33
C GLU A 275 14.25 31.08 -0.18
N LYS A 276 15.08 30.12 -0.60
CA LYS A 276 15.07 29.63 -2.00
C LYS A 276 13.71 29.08 -2.40
N ALA A 277 13.08 28.27 -1.54
CA ALA A 277 11.76 27.71 -1.81
C ALA A 277 10.68 28.80 -1.90
N LYS A 278 10.77 29.87 -1.09
CA LYS A 278 9.86 31.04 -1.21
C LYS A 278 10.03 31.75 -2.55
N ALA A 279 11.27 32.04 -2.95
CA ALA A 279 11.54 32.68 -4.24
C ALA A 279 11.01 31.81 -5.42
N LEU A 280 11.26 30.49 -5.36
CA LEU A 280 10.72 29.55 -6.34
C LEU A 280 9.19 29.52 -6.36
N GLU A 281 8.54 29.58 -5.20
CA GLU A 281 7.09 29.65 -5.12
C GLU A 281 6.54 30.91 -5.80
N GLU A 282 7.14 32.07 -5.52
CA GLU A 282 6.75 33.34 -6.14
C GLU A 282 6.91 33.30 -7.66
N ASP A 283 8.02 32.77 -8.17
CA ASP A 283 8.28 32.66 -9.60
C ASP A 283 7.30 31.67 -10.28
N LEU A 284 6.99 30.54 -9.63
CA LEU A 284 6.00 29.60 -10.13
C LEU A 284 4.60 30.21 -10.16
N ILE A 285 4.22 31.01 -9.16
CA ILE A 285 2.93 31.71 -9.15
C ILE A 285 2.90 32.77 -10.26
N ARG A 286 3.95 33.59 -10.38
CA ARG A 286 4.07 34.64 -11.40
C ARG A 286 4.02 34.06 -12.81
N GLY A 287 4.64 32.90 -13.03
CA GLY A 287 4.61 32.18 -14.30
C GLY A 287 3.32 31.39 -14.57
N GLY A 288 2.32 31.41 -13.67
CA GLY A 288 1.10 30.61 -13.80
C GLY A 288 1.34 29.09 -13.71
N LEU A 289 2.48 28.69 -13.13
CA LEU A 289 2.90 27.30 -12.96
C LEU A 289 2.39 26.71 -11.62
N LEU A 290 2.06 27.54 -10.65
CA LEU A 290 1.47 27.11 -9.38
C LEU A 290 0.16 27.85 -9.11
N VAL A 291 -0.90 27.08 -8.84
CA VAL A 291 -2.24 27.58 -8.52
C VAL A 291 -2.73 26.98 -7.21
N ASN A 292 -3.82 27.53 -6.67
CA ASN A 292 -4.46 26.98 -5.49
C ASN A 292 -4.93 25.54 -5.74
N ARG A 293 -4.71 24.67 -4.75
CA ARG A 293 -5.05 23.24 -4.82
C ARG A 293 -6.43 23.04 -4.22
N GLU A 294 -7.29 22.31 -4.93
CA GLU A 294 -8.54 21.78 -4.37
C GLU A 294 -8.25 20.48 -3.62
N MET A 295 -8.75 20.39 -2.40
CA MET A 295 -8.54 19.24 -1.51
C MET A 295 -9.75 18.32 -1.56
N PHE A 296 -9.49 17.03 -1.79
CA PHE A 296 -10.50 15.97 -1.77
C PHE A 296 -10.09 14.89 -0.79
N ARG A 297 -11.05 14.39 -0.03
CA ARG A 297 -10.85 13.23 0.85
C ARG A 297 -11.41 11.99 0.16
N ASN A 298 -10.56 11.00 -0.05
CA ASN A 298 -10.94 9.69 -0.58
C ASN A 298 -10.66 8.63 0.47
N VAL A 299 -11.55 7.64 0.57
CA VAL A 299 -11.36 6.45 1.40
C VAL A 299 -11.33 5.25 0.47
N ILE A 300 -10.35 4.37 0.67
CA ILE A 300 -10.28 3.07 0.00
C ILE A 300 -10.24 2.01 1.11
N SER A 301 -11.26 1.15 1.12
CA SER A 301 -11.34 0.01 2.03
C SER A 301 -10.63 -1.18 1.40
N GLU A 302 -9.74 -1.83 2.15
CA GLU A 302 -9.04 -3.06 1.75
C GLU A 302 -9.99 -4.06 1.10
N TYR A 303 -11.06 -4.40 1.82
CA TYR A 303 -12.21 -5.15 1.34
C TYR A 303 -13.28 -4.15 0.91
N PRO A 304 -13.37 -3.80 -0.39
CA PRO A 304 -14.47 -2.99 -0.87
C PRO A 304 -15.76 -3.77 -0.64
N ASP A 305 -16.64 -3.27 0.21
CA ASP A 305 -17.91 -3.91 0.48
C ASP A 305 -18.66 -4.13 -0.85
N ASN A 306 -19.02 -5.38 -1.14
CA ASN A 306 -20.04 -5.69 -2.14
C ASN A 306 -21.46 -5.34 -1.64
N ILE A 307 -21.56 -4.55 -0.57
CA ILE A 307 -22.80 -4.08 -0.01
C ILE A 307 -23.08 -2.72 -0.65
N PRO A 308 -23.93 -2.62 -1.69
CA PRO A 308 -24.30 -1.31 -2.22
C PRO A 308 -24.79 -0.42 -1.06
N GLU A 309 -24.27 0.81 -0.97
CA GLU A 309 -24.48 1.78 0.13
C GLU A 309 -25.95 1.92 0.58
N LYS A 310 -26.90 1.61 -0.31
CA LYS A 310 -28.35 1.55 -0.02
C LYS A 310 -28.73 0.53 1.08
N ILE A 311 -27.95 -0.53 1.29
CA ILE A 311 -28.31 -1.63 2.21
C ILE A 311 -27.99 -1.28 3.67
N ILE A 312 -26.89 -0.57 3.93
CA ILE A 312 -26.44 -0.25 5.30
C ILE A 312 -27.32 0.84 5.95
N LYS A 313 -27.85 1.79 5.16
CA LYS A 313 -28.66 2.91 5.70
C LYS A 313 -30.16 2.85 5.41
N GLY A 314 -30.67 1.84 4.69
CA GLY A 314 -31.95 2.02 3.98
C GLY A 314 -32.98 0.89 3.98
N MET A 315 -32.67 -0.34 4.39
CA MET A 315 -33.65 -1.43 4.25
C MET A 315 -34.78 -1.34 5.29
N LYS A 316 -35.93 -0.78 4.88
CA LYS A 316 -37.16 -0.70 5.70
C LYS A 316 -38.22 -1.69 5.21
N GLY A 317 -39.00 -2.23 6.14
CA GLY A 317 -40.15 -3.10 5.83
C GLY A 317 -39.76 -4.38 5.07
N ASN A 318 -40.44 -4.63 3.95
CA ASN A 318 -40.36 -5.89 3.19
C ASN A 318 -38.98 -6.21 2.62
N GLU A 319 -38.11 -5.21 2.45
CA GLU A 319 -36.75 -5.40 1.94
C GLU A 319 -35.86 -6.19 2.92
N ARG A 320 -36.15 -6.14 4.22
CA ARG A 320 -35.43 -6.93 5.25
C ARG A 320 -35.71 -8.44 5.17
N ASN A 321 -36.67 -8.87 4.33
CA ASN A 321 -36.98 -10.27 4.08
C ASN A 321 -36.20 -10.88 2.89
N LYS A 322 -35.44 -10.08 2.13
CA LYS A 322 -34.59 -10.58 1.04
C LYS A 322 -33.39 -11.36 1.59
N PRO A 323 -32.78 -12.27 0.79
CA PRO A 323 -31.52 -12.93 1.16
C PRO A 323 -30.47 -11.91 1.57
N CYS A 324 -29.74 -12.20 2.64
CA CYS A 324 -28.73 -11.30 3.15
C CYS A 324 -27.53 -11.27 2.21
N PRO A 325 -26.98 -10.09 1.87
CA PRO A 325 -25.80 -9.97 1.02
C PRO A 325 -24.53 -10.58 1.63
N CYS A 326 -24.56 -10.95 2.91
CA CYS A 326 -23.54 -11.78 3.57
C CYS A 326 -23.49 -13.23 3.00
N ASN A 327 -24.33 -13.57 2.02
CA ASN A 327 -24.48 -14.90 1.41
C ASN A 327 -24.68 -16.06 2.39
N SER A 328 -25.01 -15.80 3.65
CA SER A 328 -25.27 -16.81 4.70
C SER A 328 -26.50 -17.70 4.45
N GLY A 329 -27.17 -17.56 3.31
CA GLY A 329 -28.46 -18.20 3.02
C GLY A 329 -29.63 -17.69 3.88
N LYS A 330 -29.38 -16.81 4.87
CA LYS A 330 -30.41 -16.26 5.77
C LYS A 330 -30.98 -14.95 5.20
N LYS A 331 -32.21 -14.61 5.59
CA LYS A 331 -32.81 -13.30 5.29
C LYS A 331 -32.03 -12.18 5.99
N PHE A 332 -31.96 -10.98 5.40
CA PHE A 332 -31.21 -9.84 5.95
C PHE A 332 -31.52 -9.58 7.44
N LYS A 333 -32.81 -9.54 7.83
CA LYS A 333 -33.23 -9.38 9.24
C LYS A 333 -32.72 -10.45 10.22
N ASN A 334 -32.25 -11.59 9.72
CA ASN A 334 -31.79 -12.73 10.51
C ASN A 334 -30.27 -12.98 10.37
N CYS A 335 -29.55 -12.18 9.57
CA CYS A 335 -28.06 -12.14 9.48
C CYS A 335 -27.62 -10.72 9.89
N CYS A 336 -27.02 -9.94 8.98
CA CYS A 336 -26.45 -8.62 9.23
C CYS A 336 -27.46 -7.53 9.63
N GLY A 337 -28.76 -7.75 9.42
CA GLY A 337 -29.83 -6.85 9.82
C GLY A 337 -30.47 -7.18 11.17
N ARG A 338 -29.83 -8.04 11.98
CA ARG A 338 -30.15 -8.22 13.41
C ARG A 338 -29.59 -7.03 14.19
N THR A 339 -30.39 -5.99 14.30
CA THR A 339 -30.33 -5.05 15.43
C THR A 339 -31.34 -5.44 16.48
#